data_AF-A0A970RNN6-F1
#
_entry.id   AF-A0A970RNN6-F1
#
_cell.length_a   1.000
_cell.length_b   1.000
_cell.length_c   1.000
_cell.angle_alpha   90.00
_cell.angle_beta   90.00
_cell.angle_gamma   90.00
#
_symmetry.space_group_name_H-M   'P 1'
#
loop_
_entity.id
_entity.type
_entity.pdbx_description
1 polymer ?
#
loop_
_entity_poly.entity_id
_entity_poly.type
_entity_poly.pdbx_seq_one_letter_code
_entity_poly.pdbx_strand_id
1 'polypeptide(L)'
;MKEFQKMKEVINLPAADLGTDTADGAFAAGTAAMHISGPWNVSNFKEAGLNYGITTLPSLSGESTPAASFSGTRGMFVSAYTLHPEEANMFAEFLISEEMQLLRNGITGALPAIDVQVESEYAKGFIDQLNYAFPMPSVPQMSAFWDAAGSASSNIWDGANVETELKALDNAIVSFVAE
;
A
#
# COMPACT_ATOMS: atom_id res chain seq x y z
N MET A 1 -9.14 14.78 3.07
CA MET A 1 -9.42 14.48 4.50
C MET A 1 -10.84 14.79 4.97
N LYS A 2 -11.49 15.90 4.57
CA LYS A 2 -12.93 16.12 4.92
C LYS A 2 -13.86 15.05 4.30
N GLU A 3 -13.66 14.71 3.02
CA GLU A 3 -14.42 13.63 2.38
C GLU A 3 -14.15 12.27 3.01
N PHE A 4 -12.90 12.01 3.42
CA PHE A 4 -12.53 10.81 4.17
C PHE A 4 -13.27 10.71 5.51
N GLN A 5 -13.34 11.79 6.28
CA GLN A 5 -14.10 11.83 7.53
C GLN A 5 -15.60 11.55 7.33
N LYS A 6 -16.20 12.04 6.24
CA LYS A 6 -17.62 11.76 5.92
C LYS A 6 -17.89 10.28 5.66
N MET A 7 -16.91 9.48 5.23
CA MET A 7 -17.10 8.04 5.01
C MET A 7 -17.48 7.29 6.28
N LYS A 8 -17.18 7.85 7.47
CA LYS A 8 -17.63 7.34 8.77
C LYS A 8 -19.14 7.23 8.88
N GLU A 9 -19.90 8.08 8.19
CA GLU A 9 -21.37 8.04 8.15
C GLU A 9 -21.89 6.74 7.52
N VAL A 10 -21.10 6.15 6.62
CA VAL A 10 -21.41 4.88 5.93
C VAL A 10 -20.75 3.70 6.65
N ILE A 11 -19.48 3.83 7.04
CA ILE A 11 -18.71 2.81 7.74
C ILE A 11 -18.58 3.24 9.20
N ASN A 12 -19.61 2.96 9.99
CA ASN A 12 -19.71 3.40 11.39
C ASN A 12 -18.93 2.47 12.37
N LEU A 13 -17.63 2.36 12.16
CA LEU A 13 -16.70 1.60 13.02
C LEU A 13 -15.56 2.52 13.50
N PRO A 14 -15.12 2.45 14.78
CA PRO A 14 -13.99 3.24 15.27
C PRO A 14 -12.72 2.93 14.47
N ALA A 15 -11.81 3.91 14.35
CA ALA A 15 -10.60 3.72 13.55
C ALA A 15 -9.77 2.51 14.02
N ALA A 16 -9.75 2.25 15.33
CA ALA A 16 -9.07 1.11 15.95
C ALA A 16 -9.57 -0.27 15.44
N ASP A 17 -10.81 -0.36 14.97
CA ASP A 17 -11.39 -1.61 14.46
C ASP A 17 -11.15 -1.79 12.95
N LEU A 18 -10.70 -0.75 12.25
CA LEU A 18 -10.48 -0.72 10.79
C LEU A 18 -9.03 -1.03 10.41
N GLY A 19 -8.42 -2.00 11.11
CA GLY A 19 -7.09 -2.50 10.76
C GLY A 19 -7.07 -3.23 9.42
N THR A 20 -5.87 -3.39 8.87
CA THR A 20 -5.63 -4.09 7.59
C THR A 20 -6.27 -5.47 7.57
N ASP A 21 -6.05 -6.28 8.61
CA ASP A 21 -6.57 -7.65 8.69
C ASP A 21 -8.11 -7.69 8.73
N THR A 22 -8.75 -6.69 9.37
CA THR A 22 -10.21 -6.57 9.39
C THR A 22 -10.75 -6.30 7.99
N ALA A 23 -10.14 -5.36 7.26
CA ALA A 23 -10.58 -4.98 5.92
C ALA A 23 -10.32 -6.09 4.89
N ASP A 24 -9.13 -6.69 4.93
CA ASP A 24 -8.76 -7.84 4.10
C ASP A 24 -9.71 -9.03 4.37
N GLY A 25 -9.99 -9.30 5.65
CA GLY A 25 -10.91 -10.36 6.07
C GLY A 25 -12.35 -10.12 5.62
N ALA A 26 -12.85 -8.89 5.69
CA ALA A 26 -14.20 -8.55 5.23
C ALA A 26 -14.36 -8.74 3.72
N PHE A 27 -13.37 -8.33 2.93
CA PHE A 27 -13.38 -8.56 1.49
C PHE A 27 -13.27 -10.05 1.16
N ALA A 28 -12.31 -10.77 1.77
CA ALA A 28 -12.12 -12.21 1.60
C ALA A 28 -13.39 -13.02 1.97
N ALA A 29 -14.13 -12.60 2.99
CA ALA A 29 -15.39 -13.21 3.40
C ALA A 29 -16.59 -12.85 2.49
N GLY A 30 -16.40 -11.98 1.50
CA GLY A 30 -17.46 -11.51 0.60
C GLY A 30 -18.46 -10.55 1.26
N THR A 31 -18.12 -9.98 2.43
CA THR A 31 -19.00 -9.04 3.14
C THR A 31 -18.72 -7.58 2.78
N ALA A 32 -17.59 -7.29 2.14
CA ALA A 32 -17.29 -6.01 1.52
C ALA A 32 -17.35 -6.10 -0.01
N ALA A 33 -18.12 -5.21 -0.65
CA ALA A 33 -18.25 -5.18 -2.11
C ALA A 33 -17.03 -4.59 -2.82
N MET A 34 -16.29 -3.71 -2.15
CA MET A 34 -15.08 -3.06 -2.65
C MET A 34 -14.04 -3.00 -1.54
N HIS A 35 -12.76 -3.06 -1.92
CA HIS A 35 -11.64 -2.95 -1.00
C HIS A 35 -10.46 -2.25 -1.68
N ILE A 36 -9.76 -1.40 -0.95
CA ILE A 36 -8.53 -0.75 -1.41
C ILE A 36 -7.34 -1.54 -0.86
N SER A 37 -6.65 -2.25 -1.75
CA SER A 37 -5.52 -3.11 -1.41
C SER A 37 -4.45 -3.05 -2.50
N GLY A 38 -3.29 -3.65 -2.24
CA GLY A 38 -2.22 -3.84 -3.21
C GLY A 38 -2.09 -5.28 -3.74
N PRO A 39 -1.10 -5.52 -4.62
CA PRO A 39 -0.88 -6.81 -5.27
C PRO A 39 -0.61 -7.99 -4.33
N TRP A 40 -0.22 -7.72 -3.08
CA TRP A 40 0.06 -8.76 -2.08
C TRP A 40 -1.18 -9.59 -1.68
N ASN A 41 -2.40 -9.08 -1.88
CA ASN A 41 -3.63 -9.79 -1.54
C ASN A 41 -4.27 -10.55 -2.70
N VAL A 42 -3.67 -10.56 -3.90
CA VAL A 42 -4.23 -11.27 -5.05
C VAL A 42 -4.40 -12.76 -4.77
N SER A 43 -3.36 -13.44 -4.26
CA SER A 43 -3.47 -14.86 -3.92
C SER A 43 -4.54 -15.11 -2.86
N ASN A 44 -4.56 -14.29 -1.81
CA ASN A 44 -5.52 -14.42 -0.71
C ASN A 44 -6.98 -14.37 -1.21
N PHE A 45 -7.32 -13.37 -2.03
CA PHE A 45 -8.68 -13.21 -2.54
C PHE A 45 -9.05 -14.25 -3.61
N LYS A 46 -8.08 -14.71 -4.39
CA LYS A 46 -8.26 -15.83 -5.33
C LYS A 46 -8.52 -17.15 -4.59
N GLU A 47 -7.75 -17.44 -3.54
CA GLU A 47 -7.91 -18.63 -2.70
C GLU A 47 -9.23 -18.63 -1.93
N ALA A 48 -9.73 -17.44 -1.55
CA ALA A 48 -11.06 -17.27 -0.98
C ALA A 48 -12.21 -17.56 -1.98
N GLY A 49 -11.91 -17.79 -3.27
CA GLY A 49 -12.89 -18.14 -4.29
C GLY A 49 -13.76 -16.97 -4.75
N LEU A 50 -13.30 -15.73 -4.55
CA LEU A 50 -14.03 -14.54 -4.97
C LEU A 50 -13.98 -14.36 -6.49
N ASN A 51 -15.09 -13.91 -7.05
CA ASN A 51 -15.13 -13.36 -8.40
C ASN A 51 -14.96 -11.83 -8.33
N TYR A 52 -13.73 -11.35 -8.47
CA TYR A 52 -13.38 -9.94 -8.32
C TYR A 52 -12.49 -9.45 -9.47
N GLY A 53 -12.48 -8.13 -9.67
CA GLY A 53 -11.59 -7.45 -10.59
C GLY A 53 -10.76 -6.38 -9.88
N ILE A 54 -9.75 -5.87 -10.58
CA ILE A 54 -8.88 -4.79 -10.08
C ILE A 54 -8.95 -3.63 -11.07
N THR A 55 -9.15 -2.43 -10.54
CA THR A 55 -9.23 -1.20 -11.30
C THR A 55 -8.53 -0.07 -10.53
N THR A 56 -8.34 1.07 -11.18
CA THR A 56 -7.80 2.27 -10.55
C THR A 56 -8.65 2.74 -9.37
N LEU A 57 -8.04 3.48 -8.45
CA LEU A 57 -8.76 4.16 -7.37
C LEU A 57 -9.85 5.08 -7.95
N PRO A 58 -10.99 5.24 -7.27
CA PRO A 58 -11.98 6.23 -7.66
C PRO A 58 -11.38 7.64 -7.62
N SER A 59 -11.86 8.52 -8.49
CA SER A 59 -11.51 9.93 -8.41
C SER A 59 -12.08 10.56 -7.14
N LEU A 60 -11.38 11.58 -6.62
CA LEU A 60 -11.90 12.38 -5.52
C LEU A 60 -12.93 13.39 -6.04
N SER A 61 -13.81 13.86 -5.16
CA SER A 61 -14.83 14.87 -5.50
C SER A 61 -14.20 16.10 -6.14
N GLY A 62 -14.60 16.42 -7.38
CA GLY A 62 -14.07 17.55 -8.15
C GLY A 62 -12.87 17.20 -9.04
N GLU A 63 -12.32 15.99 -8.94
CA GLU A 63 -11.21 15.51 -9.77
C GLU A 63 -11.71 14.63 -10.92
N SER A 64 -11.04 14.73 -12.06
CA SER A 64 -11.34 13.94 -13.27
C SER A 64 -10.44 12.72 -13.46
N THR A 65 -9.39 12.59 -12.65
CA THR A 65 -8.45 11.48 -12.69
C THR A 65 -8.57 10.62 -11.43
N PRO A 66 -8.22 9.32 -11.51
CA PRO A 66 -8.05 8.46 -10.34
C PRO A 66 -7.24 9.12 -9.23
N ALA A 67 -7.59 8.81 -7.97
CA ALA A 67 -6.83 9.28 -6.83
C ALA A 67 -5.37 8.80 -6.90
N ALA A 68 -4.47 9.65 -6.43
CA ALA A 68 -3.06 9.32 -6.34
C ALA A 68 -2.80 8.20 -5.33
N SER A 69 -1.81 7.37 -5.62
CA SER A 69 -1.33 6.30 -4.76
C SER A 69 0.18 6.34 -4.65
N PHE A 70 0.74 5.72 -3.62
CA PHE A 70 2.18 5.48 -3.59
C PHE A 70 2.56 4.27 -4.44
N SER A 71 3.60 4.39 -5.25
CA SER A 71 4.28 3.26 -5.87
C SER A 71 5.54 2.91 -5.09
N GLY A 72 5.74 1.61 -4.84
CA GLY A 72 6.93 1.10 -4.15
C GLY A 72 7.44 -0.18 -4.79
N THR A 73 8.73 -0.44 -4.57
CA THR A 73 9.41 -1.66 -5.01
C THR A 73 9.89 -2.42 -3.79
N ARG A 74 9.74 -3.74 -3.80
CA ARG A 74 10.33 -4.60 -2.76
C ARG A 74 11.80 -4.85 -3.09
N GLY A 75 12.69 -4.37 -2.24
CA GLY A 75 14.13 -4.63 -2.31
C GLY A 75 14.57 -5.77 -1.41
N MET A 76 15.69 -6.41 -1.76
CA MET A 76 16.44 -7.31 -0.88
C MET A 76 17.65 -6.54 -0.36
N PHE A 77 17.84 -6.52 0.96
CA PHE A 77 18.93 -5.79 1.61
C PHE A 77 19.79 -6.77 2.41
N VAL A 78 21.10 -6.65 2.27
CA VAL A 78 22.08 -7.45 3.02
C VAL A 78 22.55 -6.64 4.21
N SER A 79 22.48 -7.25 5.40
CA SER A 79 22.95 -6.61 6.63
C SER A 79 24.45 -6.36 6.57
N ALA A 80 24.88 -5.14 6.88
CA ALA A 80 26.30 -4.80 6.99
C ALA A 80 27.02 -5.53 8.14
N TYR A 81 26.27 -6.15 9.05
CA TYR A 81 26.78 -6.90 10.20
C TYR A 81 26.80 -8.42 9.98
N THR A 82 26.47 -8.91 8.77
CA THR A 82 26.50 -10.35 8.48
C THR A 82 27.91 -10.91 8.62
N LEU A 83 28.03 -12.13 9.15
CA LEU A 83 29.28 -12.88 9.16
C LEU A 83 29.55 -13.61 7.82
N HIS A 84 28.57 -13.56 6.91
CA HIS A 84 28.56 -14.25 5.61
C HIS A 84 28.15 -13.29 4.48
N PRO A 85 28.96 -12.27 4.15
CA PRO A 85 28.57 -11.23 3.20
C PRO A 85 28.45 -11.72 1.76
N GLU A 86 29.33 -12.65 1.34
CA GLU A 86 29.31 -13.20 -0.02
C GLU A 86 28.06 -14.06 -0.22
N GLU A 87 27.77 -14.98 0.69
CA GLU A 87 26.62 -15.88 0.62
C GLU A 87 25.29 -15.12 0.74
N ALA A 88 25.24 -14.10 1.61
CA ALA A 88 24.06 -13.25 1.75
C ALA A 88 23.81 -12.43 0.47
N ASN A 89 24.85 -11.90 -0.17
CA ASN A 89 24.74 -11.21 -1.46
C ASN A 89 24.26 -12.16 -2.56
N MET A 90 24.87 -13.36 -2.69
CA MET A 90 24.45 -14.36 -3.66
C MET A 90 22.98 -14.75 -3.48
N PHE A 91 22.52 -14.88 -2.24
CA PHE A 91 21.13 -15.17 -1.95
C PHE A 91 20.20 -14.01 -2.32
N ALA A 92 20.59 -12.77 -2.02
CA ALA A 92 19.82 -11.59 -2.42
C ALA A 92 19.71 -11.46 -3.95
N GLU A 93 20.79 -11.71 -4.69
CA GLU A 93 20.82 -11.77 -6.16
C GLU A 93 19.92 -12.88 -6.70
N PHE A 94 19.98 -14.08 -6.10
CA PHE A 94 19.11 -15.19 -6.46
C PHE A 94 17.63 -14.81 -6.30
N LEU A 95 17.25 -14.17 -5.19
CA LEU A 95 15.85 -13.77 -4.93
C LEU A 95 15.30 -12.74 -5.92
N ILE A 96 16.17 -11.94 -6.56
CA ILE A 96 15.77 -10.95 -7.57
C ILE A 96 15.97 -11.44 -9.00
N SER A 97 16.46 -12.67 -9.20
CA SER A 97 16.56 -13.30 -10.52
C SER A 97 15.20 -13.39 -11.21
N GLU A 98 15.21 -13.44 -12.55
CA GLU A 98 14.00 -13.58 -13.35
C GLU A 98 13.14 -14.79 -12.93
N GLU A 99 13.79 -15.95 -12.74
CA GLU A 99 13.13 -17.16 -12.28
C GLU A 99 12.39 -16.95 -10.95
N MET A 100 13.05 -16.34 -9.97
CA MET A 100 12.44 -16.11 -8.65
C MET A 100 11.35 -15.04 -8.68
N GLN A 101 11.46 -14.04 -9.54
CA GLN A 101 10.41 -13.03 -9.70
C GLN A 101 9.17 -13.58 -10.41
N LEU A 102 9.34 -14.43 -11.43
CA LEU A 102 8.25 -15.14 -12.08
C LEU A 102 7.60 -16.15 -11.12
N LEU A 103 8.39 -16.89 -10.34
CA LEU A 103 7.87 -17.80 -9.30
C LEU A 103 7.04 -17.02 -8.27
N ARG A 104 7.56 -15.90 -7.77
CA ARG A 104 6.83 -15.05 -6.82
C ARG A 104 5.53 -14.52 -7.43
N ASN A 105 5.54 -14.09 -8.69
CA ASN A 105 4.33 -13.67 -9.37
C ASN A 105 3.31 -14.81 -9.44
N GLY A 106 3.73 -16.03 -9.81
CA GLY A 106 2.87 -17.20 -9.87
C GLY A 106 2.26 -17.61 -8.52
N ILE A 107 3.02 -17.44 -7.42
CA ILE A 107 2.56 -17.76 -6.06
C ILE A 107 1.66 -16.66 -5.48
N THR A 108 2.00 -15.38 -5.67
CA THR A 108 1.37 -14.28 -4.93
C THR A 108 0.46 -13.39 -5.76
N GLY A 109 0.61 -13.40 -7.08
CA GLY A 109 0.03 -12.44 -8.01
C GLY A 109 0.74 -11.08 -8.04
N ALA A 110 1.76 -10.87 -7.22
CA ALA A 110 2.49 -9.60 -7.18
C ALA A 110 3.30 -9.37 -8.46
N LEU A 111 3.30 -8.14 -8.97
CA LEU A 111 4.06 -7.76 -10.16
C LEU A 111 5.58 -7.92 -9.93
N PRO A 112 6.33 -8.44 -10.92
CA PRO A 112 7.78 -8.36 -10.93
C PRO A 112 8.28 -6.92 -10.94
N ALA A 113 9.49 -6.72 -10.40
CA ALA A 113 10.21 -5.45 -10.42
C ALA A 113 11.17 -5.31 -11.62
N ILE A 114 11.30 -6.36 -12.43
CA ILE A 114 12.08 -6.38 -13.67
C ILE A 114 11.15 -6.34 -14.89
N ASP A 115 11.70 -5.96 -16.04
CA ASP A 115 10.97 -5.89 -17.31
C ASP A 115 10.75 -7.30 -17.89
N VAL A 116 9.76 -8.00 -17.34
CA VAL A 116 9.32 -9.33 -17.79
C VAL A 116 7.82 -9.35 -17.96
N GLN A 117 7.36 -10.03 -18.99
CA GLN A 117 5.93 -10.16 -19.24
C GLN A 117 5.30 -11.17 -18.28
N VAL A 118 4.21 -10.76 -17.65
CA VAL A 118 3.38 -11.61 -16.80
C VAL A 118 1.94 -11.63 -17.31
N GLU A 119 1.44 -12.81 -17.62
CA GLU A 119 0.04 -13.01 -17.99
C GLU A 119 -0.78 -13.12 -16.72
N SER A 120 -1.48 -12.06 -16.36
CA SER A 120 -2.37 -12.03 -15.19
C SER A 120 -3.55 -11.10 -15.45
N GLU A 121 -4.76 -11.61 -15.24
CA GLU A 121 -6.00 -10.83 -15.33
C GLU A 121 -6.04 -9.66 -14.32
N TYR A 122 -5.24 -9.77 -13.24
CA TYR A 122 -5.14 -8.77 -12.17
C TYR A 122 -4.07 -7.71 -12.42
N ALA A 123 -3.08 -7.99 -13.27
CA ALA A 123 -1.93 -7.09 -13.48
C ALA A 123 -2.35 -5.73 -14.06
N LYS A 124 -3.28 -5.74 -15.02
CA LYS A 124 -3.71 -4.54 -15.73
C LYS A 124 -4.21 -3.44 -14.78
N GLY A 125 -5.05 -3.77 -13.81
CA GLY A 125 -5.61 -2.77 -12.89
C GLY A 125 -4.53 -2.07 -12.05
N PHE A 126 -3.51 -2.81 -11.60
CA PHE A 126 -2.37 -2.23 -10.89
C PHE A 126 -1.50 -1.37 -11.81
N ILE A 127 -1.21 -1.84 -13.02
CA ILE A 127 -0.42 -1.09 -14.02
C ILE A 127 -1.15 0.22 -14.41
N ASP A 128 -2.46 0.15 -14.62
CA ASP A 128 -3.26 1.34 -14.93
C ASP A 128 -3.19 2.37 -13.78
N GLN A 129 -3.24 1.91 -12.51
CA GLN A 129 -3.10 2.78 -11.33
C GLN A 129 -1.69 3.40 -11.21
N LEU A 130 -0.64 2.70 -11.65
CA LEU A 130 0.72 3.24 -11.63
C LEU A 130 0.88 4.52 -12.45
N ASN A 131 0.04 4.75 -13.48
CA ASN A 131 0.04 6.00 -14.24
C ASN A 131 -0.36 7.24 -13.40
N TYR A 132 -0.99 7.01 -12.25
CA TYR A 132 -1.42 8.05 -11.30
C TYR A 132 -0.66 7.98 -9.97
N ALA A 133 0.35 7.12 -9.89
CA ALA A 133 1.11 6.90 -8.67
C ALA A 133 2.33 7.81 -8.56
N PHE A 134 2.70 8.14 -7.32
CA PHE A 134 3.95 8.82 -7.01
C PHE A 134 4.92 7.83 -6.36
N PRO A 135 6.19 7.76 -6.81
CA PRO A 135 7.21 6.99 -6.13
C PRO A 135 7.34 7.42 -4.67
N MET A 136 7.33 6.45 -3.76
CA MET A 136 7.59 6.73 -2.34
C MET A 136 8.98 7.38 -2.21
N PRO A 137 9.09 8.52 -1.51
CA PRO A 137 10.40 9.12 -1.26
C PRO A 137 11.25 8.16 -0.39
N SER A 138 12.53 8.01 -0.73
CA SER A 138 13.46 7.13 -0.01
C SER A 138 14.29 7.86 1.05
N VAL A 139 13.96 9.13 1.33
CA VAL A 139 14.70 9.95 2.29
C VAL A 139 14.38 9.52 3.73
N PRO A 140 15.34 9.55 4.66
CA PRO A 140 15.12 9.10 6.05
C PRO A 140 13.93 9.76 6.75
N GLN A 141 13.63 11.00 6.38
CA GLN A 141 12.54 11.81 6.97
C GLN A 141 11.14 11.24 6.69
N MET A 142 11.01 10.32 5.73
CA MET A 142 9.75 9.61 5.50
C MET A 142 9.35 8.69 6.65
N SER A 143 10.25 8.32 7.57
CA SER A 143 9.87 7.53 8.75
C SER A 143 8.88 8.28 9.64
N ALA A 144 9.12 9.57 9.89
CA ALA A 144 8.24 10.43 10.68
C ALA A 144 6.87 10.66 10.02
N PHE A 145 6.81 10.61 8.68
CA PHE A 145 5.57 10.77 7.94
C PHE A 145 4.56 9.68 8.28
N TRP A 146 4.96 8.41 8.34
CA TRP A 146 4.01 7.30 8.48
C TRP A 146 3.28 7.30 9.82
N ASP A 147 4.00 7.48 10.93
CA ASP A 147 3.41 7.50 12.27
C ASP A 147 2.48 8.72 12.44
N ALA A 148 2.93 9.89 11.98
CA ALA A 148 2.15 11.12 12.04
C ALA A 148 0.89 11.05 11.14
N ALA A 149 1.03 10.53 9.92
CA ALA A 149 -0.07 10.35 8.99
C ALA A 149 -1.09 9.31 9.48
N GLY A 150 -0.62 8.21 10.07
CA GLY A 150 -1.48 7.19 10.68
C GLY A 150 -2.30 7.77 11.82
N SER A 151 -1.64 8.50 12.74
CA SER A 151 -2.30 9.15 13.88
C SER A 151 -3.33 10.18 13.42
N ALA A 152 -2.95 11.09 12.50
CA ALA A 152 -3.86 12.08 11.96
C ALA A 152 -5.06 11.44 11.25
N SER A 153 -4.83 10.37 10.47
CA SER A 153 -5.92 9.66 9.77
C SER A 153 -6.89 9.02 10.75
N SER A 154 -6.40 8.36 11.80
CA SER A 154 -7.22 7.77 12.86
C SER A 154 -8.05 8.83 13.59
N ASN A 155 -7.41 9.91 14.02
CA ASN A 155 -8.08 10.99 14.74
C ASN A 155 -9.16 11.66 13.87
N ILE A 156 -8.84 11.96 12.61
CA ILE A 156 -9.78 12.54 11.66
C ILE A 156 -10.97 11.60 11.44
N TRP A 157 -10.73 10.30 11.27
CA TRP A 157 -11.80 9.31 11.10
C TRP A 157 -12.78 9.32 12.28
N ASP A 158 -12.27 9.44 13.50
CA ASP A 158 -13.07 9.49 14.73
C ASP A 158 -13.58 10.90 15.10
N GLY A 159 -13.51 11.85 14.16
CA GLY A 159 -14.20 13.14 14.28
C GLY A 159 -13.33 14.33 14.69
N ALA A 160 -12.02 14.17 14.81
CA ALA A 160 -11.12 15.27 15.10
C ALA A 160 -11.13 16.33 13.98
N ASN A 161 -10.71 17.55 14.32
CA ASN A 161 -10.66 18.64 13.35
C ASN A 161 -9.56 18.38 12.31
N VAL A 162 -9.97 18.28 11.04
CA VAL A 162 -9.07 18.01 9.91
C VAL A 162 -7.89 18.99 9.82
N GLU A 163 -8.12 20.28 10.01
CA GLU A 163 -7.06 21.28 9.85
C GLU A 163 -6.04 21.19 11.00
N THR A 164 -6.52 20.96 12.22
CA THR A 164 -5.67 20.76 13.39
C THR A 164 -4.77 19.53 13.23
N GLU A 165 -5.33 18.39 12.85
CA GLU A 165 -4.58 17.14 12.68
C GLU A 165 -3.56 17.23 11.53
N LEU A 166 -3.93 17.88 10.42
CA LEU A 166 -2.99 18.09 9.31
C LEU A 166 -1.84 19.04 9.66
N LYS A 167 -2.09 20.07 10.48
CA LYS A 167 -1.01 20.94 11.00
C LYS A 167 -0.11 20.19 11.98
N ALA A 168 -0.67 19.31 12.82
CA ALA A 168 0.12 18.49 13.73
C ALA A 168 1.02 17.52 12.96
N LEU A 169 0.49 16.90 11.89
CA LEU A 169 1.25 16.06 10.97
C LEU A 169 2.40 16.83 10.33
N ASP A 170 2.13 18.01 9.77
CA ASP A 170 3.16 18.86 9.13
C ASP A 170 4.28 19.21 10.10
N ASN A 171 3.93 19.67 11.31
CA ASN A 171 4.90 19.97 12.35
C ASN A 171 5.76 18.76 12.74
N ALA A 172 5.17 17.56 12.85
CA ALA A 172 5.91 16.35 13.18
C ALA A 172 6.97 16.01 12.11
N ILE A 173 6.64 16.19 10.84
CA ILE A 173 7.58 15.97 9.73
C ILE A 173 8.69 17.03 9.76
N VAL A 174 8.34 18.31 9.91
CA VAL A 174 9.31 19.41 9.88
C VAL A 174 10.27 19.34 11.07
N SER A 175 9.78 19.02 12.27
CA SER A 175 10.62 18.90 13.47
C SER A 175 11.65 17.77 13.34
N PHE A 176 11.30 16.66 12.69
CA PHE A 176 12.24 15.57 12.42
C PHE A 176 13.34 15.96 11.43
N VAL A 177 13.09 16.90 10.52
CA VAL A 177 14.09 17.42 9.57
C VAL A 177 15.08 18.38 10.26
N ALA A 178 14.69 18.99 11.38
CA ALA A 178 15.47 20.01 12.08
C ALA A 178 16.47 19.45 13.11
N GLU A 179 16.40 18.16 13.42
CA GLU A 179 17.35 17.41 14.27
C GLU A 179 18.46 16.76 13.43
#